data_AF-A0A2K3N9D1-F1
#
_entry.id   AF-A0A2K3N9D1-F1
#
_cell.length_a   1.000
_cell.length_b   1.000
_cell.length_c   1.000
_cell.angle_alpha   90.00
_cell.angle_beta   90.00
_cell.angle_gamma   90.00
#
_symmetry.space_group_name_H-M   'P 1'
#
loop_
_entity.id
_entity.type
_entity.pdbx_description
1 polymer ?
#
loop_
_entity_poly.entity_id
_entity_poly.type
_entity_poly.pdbx_seq_one_letter_code
_entity_poly.pdbx_strand_id
1 'polypeptide(L)'
;MQFRVFYTTLFHEDKVIGDSINRCNDVAAIDINMGCPRAFSLSGGMGAALELARRIEKTGVDAIAVHGRYVLDRPRDPAKWSGIADVVSALSIPVIANGDVFEYDDFQRIKSATGGFGSKTPRSGVVYTI
;
A
#
# COMPACT_ATOMS: atom_id res chain seq x y z
N MET A 1 -22.68 6.19 0.52
CA MET A 1 -21.60 5.53 -0.24
C MET A 1 -20.92 4.55 0.71
N GLN A 2 -21.02 3.25 0.46
CA GLN A 2 -20.50 2.22 1.37
C GLN A 2 -19.02 2.02 1.03
N PHE A 3 -18.10 2.51 1.88
CA PHE A 3 -16.67 2.26 1.71
C PHE A 3 -16.42 0.76 1.87
N ARG A 4 -15.99 0.08 0.79
CA ARG A 4 -15.54 -1.31 0.86
C ARG A 4 -14.03 -1.32 0.81
N VAL A 5 -13.40 -1.67 1.93
CA VAL A 5 -11.96 -1.96 2.00
C VAL A 5 -11.78 -3.44 1.71
N PHE A 6 -11.07 -3.76 0.64
CA PHE A 6 -10.71 -5.15 0.32
C PHE A 6 -9.31 -5.43 0.84
N TYR A 7 -9.19 -6.46 1.68
CA TYR A 7 -7.89 -7.05 2.03
C TYR A 7 -7.51 -8.03 0.92
N THR A 8 -6.37 -7.81 0.27
CA THR A 8 -5.95 -8.74 -0.78
C THR A 8 -4.46 -9.06 -0.72
N THR A 9 -4.16 -10.35 -0.55
CA THR A 9 -2.86 -10.94 -0.84
C THR A 9 -2.91 -11.57 -2.24
N LEU A 10 -3.08 -10.75 -3.28
CA LEU A 10 -3.08 -11.25 -4.65
C LEU A 10 -1.68 -11.11 -5.26
N PHE A 11 -1.01 -12.24 -5.41
CA PHE A 11 0.05 -12.41 -6.41
C PHE A 11 -0.50 -13.23 -7.57
N HIS A 12 -0.15 -12.78 -8.77
CA HIS A 12 0.12 -13.57 -9.98
C HIS A 12 -0.82 -13.59 -11.19
N GLU A 13 -1.99 -12.95 -11.21
CA GLU A 13 -2.79 -12.92 -12.46
C GLU A 13 -3.26 -11.53 -12.87
N ASP A 14 -2.66 -11.01 -13.95
CA ASP A 14 -2.97 -9.70 -14.57
C ASP A 14 -4.46 -9.52 -14.91
N LYS A 15 -5.15 -10.62 -15.24
CA LYS A 15 -6.56 -10.60 -15.62
C LYS A 15 -7.49 -10.33 -14.42
N VAL A 16 -7.14 -10.79 -13.22
CA VAL A 16 -8.02 -10.64 -12.05
C VAL A 16 -8.03 -9.19 -11.57
N ILE A 17 -6.87 -8.53 -11.52
CA ILE A 17 -6.77 -7.14 -11.06
C ILE A 17 -7.42 -6.19 -12.09
N GLY A 18 -7.09 -6.32 -13.37
CA GLY A 18 -7.57 -5.39 -14.41
C GLY A 18 -9.06 -5.51 -14.71
N ASP A 19 -9.59 -6.73 -14.78
CA ASP A 19 -11.00 -6.93 -15.15
C ASP A 19 -11.94 -7.07 -13.95
N SER A 20 -11.47 -7.34 -12.72
CA SER A 20 -12.35 -7.65 -11.59
C SER A 20 -12.37 -6.61 -10.48
N ILE A 21 -11.28 -5.84 -10.31
CA ILE A 21 -11.21 -4.84 -9.24
C ILE A 21 -11.89 -3.55 -9.69
N ASN A 22 -12.77 -3.03 -8.82
CA ASN A 22 -13.44 -1.73 -8.96
C ASN A 22 -14.25 -1.53 -10.27
N ARG A 23 -14.75 -2.60 -10.90
CA ARG A 23 -15.56 -2.51 -12.14
C ARG A 23 -16.75 -1.55 -12.05
N CYS A 24 -17.32 -1.40 -10.86
CA CYS A 24 -18.50 -0.58 -10.61
C CYS A 24 -18.18 0.78 -9.97
N ASN A 25 -16.89 1.15 -9.88
CA ASN A 25 -16.43 2.33 -9.14
C ASN A 25 -16.97 2.39 -7.70
N ASP A 26 -17.10 1.23 -7.06
CA ASP A 26 -17.66 1.05 -5.71
C ASP A 26 -16.59 0.75 -4.64
N VAL A 27 -15.31 0.72 -5.04
CA VAL A 27 -14.17 0.48 -4.17
C VAL A 27 -13.38 1.77 -3.98
N ALA A 28 -13.49 2.34 -2.78
CA ALA A 28 -12.76 3.56 -2.42
C ALA A 28 -11.29 3.29 -2.11
N ALA A 29 -10.98 2.17 -1.44
CA ALA A 29 -9.61 1.85 -1.07
C ALA A 29 -9.35 0.35 -0.99
N ILE A 30 -8.11 -0.05 -1.25
CA ILE A 30 -7.66 -1.44 -1.17
C ILE A 30 -6.44 -1.52 -0.26
N ASP A 31 -6.44 -2.48 0.66
CA ASP A 31 -5.30 -2.74 1.54
C ASP A 31 -4.47 -3.91 1.02
N ILE A 32 -3.16 -3.66 0.87
CA ILE A 32 -2.18 -4.64 0.40
C ILE A 32 -1.04 -4.77 1.42
N ASN A 33 -0.49 -5.98 1.53
CA ASN A 33 0.75 -6.19 2.27
C ASN A 33 1.98 -5.74 1.45
N MET A 34 3.15 -5.62 2.09
CA MET A 34 4.44 -5.36 1.42
C MET A 34 4.88 -6.45 0.41
N GLY A 35 4.08 -7.50 0.27
CA GLY A 35 4.26 -8.57 -0.70
C GLY A 35 5.13 -9.72 -0.19
N CYS A 36 5.72 -10.49 -1.12
CA CYS A 36 6.63 -11.59 -0.78
C CYS A 36 8.08 -11.09 -0.80
N PRO A 37 8.89 -11.30 0.26
CA PRO A 37 10.26 -10.80 0.31
C PRO A 37 11.27 -11.73 -0.39
N ARG A 38 10.79 -12.79 -1.07
CA ARG A 38 11.66 -13.73 -1.76
C ARG A 38 12.26 -13.07 -3.00
N ALA A 39 13.50 -13.45 -3.34
CA ALA A 39 14.26 -12.88 -4.45
C ALA A 39 13.48 -12.87 -5.78
N PHE A 40 12.68 -13.90 -6.08
CA PHE A 40 11.87 -13.94 -7.31
C PHE A 40 10.80 -12.85 -7.38
N SER A 41 10.33 -12.33 -6.25
CA SER A 41 9.32 -11.28 -6.15
C SER A 41 9.94 -9.88 -6.07
N LEU A 42 11.26 -9.80 -5.85
CA LEU A 42 12.03 -8.56 -5.72
C LEU A 42 13.00 -8.35 -6.91
N SER A 43 13.20 -9.37 -7.74
CA SER A 43 14.18 -9.39 -8.85
C SER A 43 13.95 -8.30 -9.90
N GLY A 44 12.73 -7.75 -9.99
CA GLY A 44 12.40 -6.60 -10.84
C GLY A 44 12.82 -5.23 -10.28
N GLY A 45 13.46 -5.18 -9.11
CA GLY A 45 14.02 -3.96 -8.50
C GLY A 45 12.99 -2.99 -7.91
N MET A 46 11.69 -3.17 -8.20
CA MET A 46 10.61 -2.27 -7.77
C MET A 46 10.02 -2.63 -6.39
N GLY A 47 10.29 -3.83 -5.87
CA GLY A 47 9.64 -4.32 -4.65
C GLY A 47 8.25 -4.91 -4.92
N ALA A 48 7.89 -5.92 -4.15
CA ALA A 48 6.73 -6.77 -4.42
C ALA A 48 5.38 -6.02 -4.30
N ALA A 49 5.29 -5.02 -3.42
CA ALA A 49 4.09 -4.19 -3.26
C ALA A 49 3.95 -3.10 -4.32
N LEU A 50 5.05 -2.53 -4.82
CA LEU A 50 5.00 -1.38 -5.72
C LEU A 50 4.32 -1.71 -7.05
N GLU A 51 4.68 -2.85 -7.64
CA GLU A 51 4.10 -3.29 -8.91
C GLU A 51 2.59 -3.55 -8.77
N LEU A 52 2.18 -4.19 -7.68
CA LEU A 52 0.76 -4.42 -7.36
C LEU A 52 0.03 -3.09 -7.17
N ALA A 53 0.61 -2.16 -6.41
CA ALA A 53 -0.01 -0.88 -6.11
C ALA A 53 -0.24 -0.04 -7.39
N ARG A 54 0.72 -0.03 -8.33
CA ARG A 54 0.56 0.61 -9.64
C ARG A 54 -0.53 -0.01 -10.50
N ARG A 55 -0.73 -1.33 -10.40
CA ARG A 55 -1.82 -2.02 -11.11
C ARG A 55 -3.17 -1.66 -10.50
N ILE A 56 -3.26 -1.61 -9.18
CA ILE A 56 -4.48 -1.22 -8.46
C ILE A 56 -4.83 0.24 -8.74
N GLU A 57 -3.88 1.17 -8.76
CA GLU A 57 -4.15 2.57 -9.10
C GLU A 57 -4.85 2.72 -10.45
N LYS A 58 -4.45 1.92 -11.46
CA LYS A 58 -5.07 1.93 -12.79
C LYS A 58 -6.54 1.48 -12.80
N THR A 59 -7.02 0.84 -11.73
CA THR A 59 -8.43 0.44 -11.57
C THR A 59 -9.32 1.60 -11.09
N GLY A 60 -8.75 2.77 -10.80
CA GLY A 60 -9.51 3.97 -10.43
C GLY A 60 -9.98 4.00 -8.98
N VAL A 61 -9.29 3.30 -8.07
CA VAL A 61 -9.53 3.45 -6.62
C VAL A 61 -9.12 4.84 -6.14
N ASP A 62 -9.78 5.35 -5.08
CA ASP A 62 -9.48 6.67 -4.52
C ASP A 62 -8.21 6.67 -3.66
N ALA A 63 -7.85 5.53 -3.05
CA ALA A 63 -6.65 5.38 -2.22
C ALA A 63 -6.16 3.92 -2.15
N ILE A 64 -4.92 3.70 -1.71
CA ILE A 64 -4.38 2.37 -1.39
C ILE A 64 -3.83 2.38 0.03
N ALA A 65 -4.17 1.38 0.84
CA ALA A 65 -3.47 1.11 2.09
C ALA A 65 -2.35 0.09 1.88
N VAL A 66 -1.21 0.30 2.54
CA VAL A 66 -0.06 -0.59 2.51
C VAL A 66 0.26 -1.00 3.95
N HIS A 67 -0.03 -2.25 4.29
CA HIS A 67 0.43 -2.85 5.52
C HIS A 67 1.93 -3.10 5.42
N GLY A 68 2.71 -2.46 6.29
CA GLY A 68 4.18 -2.55 6.37
C GLY A 68 4.75 -3.95 6.66
N ARG A 69 3.98 -5.02 6.54
CA ARG A 69 4.43 -6.40 6.73
C ARG A 69 4.41 -7.16 5.41
N TYR A 70 5.42 -7.99 5.21
CA TYR A 70 5.42 -8.99 4.15
C TYR A 70 4.44 -10.12 4.47
N VAL A 71 4.06 -10.88 3.46
CA VAL A 71 3.16 -12.05 3.59
C VAL A 71 3.68 -13.09 4.58
N LEU A 72 5.00 -13.19 4.76
CA LEU A 72 5.62 -14.16 5.67
C LEU A 72 5.80 -13.65 7.10
N ASP A 73 5.60 -12.34 7.33
CA ASP A 73 5.75 -11.75 8.66
C ASP A 73 4.58 -12.18 9.56
N ARG A 74 4.87 -12.31 10.85
CA ARG A 74 3.90 -12.58 11.91
C ARG A 74 3.50 -11.27 12.61
N PRO A 75 2.41 -11.25 13.39
CA PRO A 75 2.02 -10.05 14.16
C PRO A 75 3.08 -9.53 15.13
N ARG A 76 4.00 -10.39 15.57
CA ARG A 76 5.14 -10.00 16.43
C ARG A 76 6.29 -9.35 15.66
N ASP A 77 6.34 -9.54 14.34
CA ASP A 77 7.41 -8.98 13.52
C ASP A 77 7.07 -7.52 13.21
N PRO A 78 8.03 -6.59 13.33
CA PRO A 78 7.76 -5.17 13.20
C PRO A 78 7.39 -4.79 11.76
N ALA A 79 6.48 -3.83 11.65
CA ALA A 79 6.15 -3.18 10.39
C ALA A 79 7.36 -2.40 9.83
N LYS A 80 7.61 -2.58 8.54
CA LYS A 80 8.74 -2.05 7.78
C LYS A 80 8.32 -0.78 7.05
N TRP A 81 8.06 0.28 7.82
CA TRP A 81 7.51 1.54 7.30
C TRP A 81 8.34 2.17 6.18
N SER A 82 9.67 2.01 6.20
CA SER A 82 10.54 2.53 5.14
C SER A 82 10.21 1.96 3.76
N GLY A 83 9.74 0.71 3.69
CA GLY A 83 9.34 0.09 2.42
C GLY A 83 8.09 0.72 1.79
N ILE A 84 7.28 1.44 2.58
CA ILE A 84 6.09 2.13 2.08
C ILE A 84 6.47 3.41 1.32
N ALA A 85 7.64 4.01 1.62
CA ALA A 85 8.10 5.24 0.97
C ALA A 85 8.19 5.12 -0.56
N ASP A 86 8.65 3.96 -1.05
CA ASP A 86 8.75 3.69 -2.50
C ASP A 86 7.38 3.70 -3.16
N VAL A 87 6.35 3.15 -2.49
CA VAL A 87 4.97 3.15 -2.96
C VAL A 87 4.40 4.58 -2.97
N VAL A 88 4.59 5.33 -1.88
CA VAL A 88 4.17 6.73 -1.77
C VAL A 88 4.77 7.58 -2.89
N SER A 89 6.04 7.35 -3.21
CA SER A 89 6.76 8.12 -4.25
C SER A 89 6.28 7.81 -5.67
N ALA A 90 5.65 6.66 -5.88
CA ALA A 90 5.37 6.12 -7.20
C ALA A 90 3.91 6.26 -7.64
N LEU A 91 3.00 6.53 -6.71
CA LEU A 91 1.57 6.66 -6.98
C LEU A 91 1.12 8.12 -6.98
N SER A 92 0.06 8.41 -7.73
CA SER A 92 -0.61 9.70 -7.81
C SER A 92 -1.81 9.82 -6.86
N ILE A 93 -2.29 8.69 -6.34
CA ILE A 93 -3.35 8.60 -5.33
C ILE A 93 -2.80 8.56 -3.90
N PRO A 94 -3.59 8.93 -2.87
CA PRO A 94 -3.23 8.76 -1.47
C PRO A 94 -2.82 7.32 -1.11
N VAL A 95 -1.79 7.18 -0.28
CA VAL A 95 -1.27 5.91 0.21
C VAL A 95 -1.36 5.86 1.73
N ILE A 96 -2.19 5.00 2.28
CA ILE A 96 -2.40 4.86 3.73
C ILE A 96 -1.34 3.89 4.28
N ALA A 97 -0.52 4.32 5.24
CA ALA A 97 0.41 3.43 5.91
C ALA A 97 -0.33 2.67 7.03
N ASN A 98 -0.30 1.33 6.98
CA ASN A 98 -0.92 0.44 7.95
C ASN A 98 0.16 -0.37 8.69
N GLY A 99 -0.01 -0.48 10.02
CA GLY A 99 0.71 -1.42 10.86
C GLY A 99 1.59 -0.73 11.91
N ASP A 100 1.44 -1.19 13.15
CA ASP A 100 2.20 -0.77 14.33
C ASP A 100 2.03 0.71 14.71
N VAL A 101 0.84 1.28 14.48
CA VAL A 101 0.46 2.62 14.94
C VAL A 101 -0.25 2.49 16.30
N PHE A 102 0.44 2.73 17.41
CA PHE A 102 -0.15 2.59 18.75
C PHE A 102 -0.29 3.93 19.47
N GLU A 103 0.63 4.85 19.25
CA GLU A 103 0.68 6.16 19.87
C GLU A 103 0.84 7.29 18.84
N TYR A 104 0.58 8.53 19.26
CA TYR A 104 0.75 9.70 18.39
C TYR A 104 2.20 9.86 17.89
N ASP A 105 3.18 9.45 18.68
CA ASP A 105 4.58 9.52 18.27
C ASP A 105 4.90 8.55 17.13
N ASP A 106 4.20 7.41 17.03
CA ASP A 106 4.33 6.50 15.90
C ASP A 106 3.90 7.18 14.60
N PHE A 107 2.84 7.99 14.62
CA PHE A 107 2.42 8.77 13.45
C PHE A 107 3.57 9.65 12.93
N GLN A 108 4.30 10.32 13.83
CA GLN A 108 5.44 11.16 13.42
C GLN A 108 6.59 10.31 12.87
N ARG A 109 6.90 9.18 13.52
CA ARG A 109 7.94 8.24 13.05
C ARG A 109 7.62 7.70 11.65
N ILE A 110 6.38 7.28 11.40
CA ILE A 110 5.96 6.76 10.10
C ILE A 110 5.95 7.88 9.07
N LYS A 111 5.49 9.08 9.43
CA LYS A 111 5.57 10.25 8.54
C LYS A 111 7.00 10.53 8.09
N SER A 112 7.96 10.50 9.02
CA SER A 112 9.38 10.64 8.67
C SER A 112 9.89 9.47 7.81
N ALA A 113 9.51 8.22 8.13
CA ALA A 113 9.98 7.03 7.42
C ALA A 113 9.41 6.89 6.00
N THR A 114 8.19 7.38 5.77
CA THR A 114 7.47 7.29 4.49
C THR A 114 7.61 8.54 3.62
N GLY A 115 8.27 9.60 4.13
CA GLY A 115 8.38 10.88 3.45
C GLY A 115 7.07 11.66 3.36
N GLY A 116 6.15 11.44 4.32
CA GLY A 116 4.75 11.85 4.27
C GLY A 116 4.52 13.33 3.98
N PHE A 117 3.44 13.62 3.25
CA PHE A 117 2.91 14.95 2.86
C PHE A 117 4.00 16.03 2.68
N GLY A 118 4.66 16.02 1.52
CA GLY A 118 5.65 17.05 1.17
C GLY A 118 6.46 16.81 -0.10
N SER A 119 6.46 15.60 -0.68
CA SER A 119 7.25 15.31 -1.88
C SER A 119 6.39 15.30 -3.16
N LYS A 120 6.49 16.40 -3.91
CA LYS A 120 6.20 16.58 -5.35
C LYS A 120 4.80 16.40 -5.92
N THR A 121 3.78 15.91 -5.21
CA THR A 121 2.42 15.85 -5.77
C THR A 121 1.35 16.26 -4.75
N PRO A 122 0.45 17.22 -5.04
CA PRO A 122 -0.61 17.66 -4.12
C PRO A 122 -1.64 16.59 -3.72
N ARG A 123 -1.48 15.34 -4.17
CA ARG A 123 -2.49 14.27 -4.09
C ARG A 123 -2.01 12.99 -3.39
N SER A 124 -0.70 12.76 -3.23
CA SER A 124 -0.18 11.60 -2.49
C SER A 124 -0.09 11.95 -1.00
N GLY A 125 -1.21 11.78 -0.31
CA GLY A 125 -1.29 11.89 1.13
C GLY A 125 -1.06 10.57 1.83
N VAL A 126 -0.36 10.57 2.97
CA VAL A 126 -0.28 9.39 3.86
C VAL A 126 -1.26 9.55 5.01
N VAL A 127 -2.24 8.64 5.07
CA VAL A 127 -3.15 8.45 6.22
C VAL A 127 -2.64 7.25 7.00
N TYR A 128 -2.85 7.19 8.31
CA TYR A 128 -2.29 6.14 9.16
C TYR A 128 -3.40 5.44 9.90
N THR A 129 -3.36 4.11 9.93
CA THR A 129 -4.36 3.27 10.60
C THR A 129 -3.68 2.31 11.56
N ILE A 130 -4.37 2.05 12.69
CA ILE A 130 -4.00 1.09 13.74
C ILE A 130 -3.80 -0.32 13.21
#